data_AF-A0A3G7U4U3-F1
#
_entry.id   AF-A0A3G7U4U3-F1
#
_cell.length_a   1.000
_cell.length_b   1.000
_cell.length_c   1.000
_cell.angle_alpha   90.00
_cell.angle_beta   90.00
_cell.angle_gamma   90.00
#
_symmetry.space_group_name_H-M   'P 1'
#
loop_
_entity.id
_entity.type
_entity.pdbx_description
1 polymer ?
#
loop_
_entity_poly.entity_id
_entity_poly.type
_entity_poly.pdbx_seq_one_letter_code
_entity_poly.pdbx_strand_id
1 'polypeptide(L)'
;MARQEINLGTTPTGIGGDTTRSTGIKINAMTQELYSRVDALGTAATGTLTTSADDHTPGRVVRVGDFGVGAYNPLAQVDIDTVRKPGTYYSISGLHTPTGQNGWLTVNEAGAGYTMQEYFVVNDASKWVRVEMVGVWQPWQKVLTDGPGLASTQQRLGLKSRAFQADGERLLGQNTTEAGRASGSLVSSLTIHTAIPYTESESPLIRCVGCINGYTSPFTLDLSWYYYQGAFSSGVALLNAASPAIGSVQGGSALKVSVYRRPETGLMSIYIGFPGVVYLPRFAMYSIQTGALEVPAAFASNWLTEADIAPPTSNMNVGVLNVITTLNTANCARQADGSIKAI
;
A
#
# COMPACT_ATOMS: atom_id res chain seq x y z
N MET A 1 38.56 -50.50 -4.51
CA MET A 1 39.54 -51.53 -4.94
C MET A 1 38.85 -52.87 -4.91
N ALA A 2 39.22 -53.84 -5.76
CA ALA A 2 38.63 -55.18 -5.73
C ALA A 2 39.24 -56.01 -4.59
N ARG A 3 38.41 -56.77 -3.85
CA ARG A 3 38.89 -57.71 -2.84
C ARG A 3 39.75 -58.77 -3.50
N GLN A 4 40.92 -59.04 -2.92
CA GLN A 4 41.73 -60.22 -3.27
C GLN A 4 41.47 -61.32 -2.25
N GLU A 5 41.12 -62.49 -2.74
CA GLU A 5 40.86 -63.66 -1.90
C GLU A 5 42.13 -64.53 -1.79
N ILE A 6 42.43 -64.98 -0.57
CA ILE A 6 43.53 -65.92 -0.35
C ILE A 6 43.09 -67.29 -0.90
N ASN A 7 43.82 -67.80 -1.89
CA ASN A 7 43.63 -69.16 -2.38
C ASN A 7 44.23 -70.16 -1.38
N LEU A 8 43.40 -71.08 -0.89
CA LEU A 8 43.74 -72.02 0.17
C LEU A 8 44.19 -73.40 -0.35
N GLY A 9 44.10 -73.65 -1.66
CA GLY A 9 44.41 -74.95 -2.26
C GLY A 9 43.46 -76.07 -1.82
N THR A 10 43.85 -77.32 -2.06
CA THR A 10 43.06 -78.53 -1.71
C THR A 10 43.33 -79.00 -0.29
N THR A 11 42.28 -79.45 0.42
CA THR A 11 42.38 -79.98 1.78
C THR A 11 43.33 -81.18 1.87
N PRO A 12 44.31 -81.21 2.79
CA PRO A 12 45.17 -82.38 3.01
C PRO A 12 44.37 -83.59 3.53
N THR A 13 44.70 -84.79 3.07
CA THR A 13 43.98 -86.04 3.42
C THR A 13 44.52 -86.75 4.68
N GLY A 14 45.46 -86.12 5.41
CA GLY A 14 46.10 -86.70 6.60
C GLY A 14 45.36 -86.40 7.92
N ILE A 15 45.51 -87.28 8.91
CA ILE A 15 44.96 -87.12 10.26
C ILE A 15 45.82 -86.12 11.04
N GLY A 16 45.49 -84.84 10.92
CA GLY A 16 46.14 -83.74 11.65
C GLY A 16 45.49 -82.41 11.27
N GLY A 17 44.93 -81.70 12.24
CA GLY A 17 44.15 -80.47 12.02
C GLY A 17 44.91 -79.41 11.22
N ASP A 18 44.31 -78.94 10.14
CA ASP A 18 44.85 -77.94 9.22
C ASP A 18 44.61 -76.51 9.75
N THR A 19 45.43 -76.13 10.73
CA THR A 19 45.35 -74.84 11.45
C THR A 19 45.62 -73.64 10.54
N THR A 20 46.50 -73.80 9.54
CA THR A 20 46.87 -72.72 8.61
C THR A 20 45.72 -72.40 7.65
N ARG A 21 45.07 -73.41 7.06
CA ARG A 21 43.89 -73.18 6.23
C ARG A 21 42.72 -72.60 7.02
N SER A 22 42.51 -73.08 8.25
CA SER A 22 41.49 -72.53 9.15
C SER A 22 41.71 -71.04 9.44
N THR A 23 42.97 -70.61 9.55
CA THR A 23 43.34 -69.19 9.66
C THR A 23 43.02 -68.43 8.36
N GLY A 24 43.37 -68.99 7.20
CA GLY A 24 43.09 -68.38 5.90
C GLY A 24 41.59 -68.20 5.60
N ILE A 25 40.74 -69.16 5.99
CA ILE A 25 39.27 -69.03 5.91
C ILE A 25 38.77 -67.86 6.74
N LYS A 26 39.25 -67.72 7.98
CA LYS A 26 38.86 -66.61 8.86
C LYS A 26 39.29 -65.25 8.31
N ILE A 27 40.48 -65.16 7.72
CA ILE A 27 40.96 -63.93 7.07
C ILE A 27 40.05 -63.58 5.88
N ASN A 28 39.70 -64.55 5.02
CA ASN A 28 38.77 -64.32 3.93
C ASN A 28 37.39 -63.86 4.42
N ALA A 29 36.86 -64.44 5.49
CA ALA A 29 35.59 -64.04 6.08
C ALA A 29 35.63 -62.62 6.69
N MET A 30 36.67 -62.30 7.48
CA MET A 30 36.83 -60.96 8.07
C MET A 30 37.04 -59.89 6.99
N THR A 31 37.83 -60.19 5.95
CA THR A 31 38.02 -59.25 4.84
C THR A 31 36.75 -59.07 4.02
N GLN A 32 35.97 -60.13 3.79
CA GLN A 32 34.67 -60.01 3.14
C GLN A 32 33.73 -59.10 3.93
N GLU A 33 33.66 -59.25 5.27
CA GLU A 33 32.86 -58.38 6.12
C GLU A 33 33.27 -56.90 6.01
N LEU A 34 34.57 -56.61 6.02
CA LEU A 34 35.08 -55.24 5.89
C LEU A 34 34.72 -54.61 4.53
N TYR A 35 34.90 -55.34 3.43
CA TYR A 35 34.54 -54.84 2.10
C TYR A 35 33.03 -54.62 1.98
N SER A 36 32.22 -55.56 2.47
CA SER A 36 30.77 -55.40 2.49
C SER A 36 30.33 -54.19 3.33
N ARG A 37 31.00 -53.89 4.45
CA ARG A 37 30.73 -52.68 5.23
C ARG A 37 31.12 -51.40 4.49
N VAL A 38 32.26 -51.39 3.79
CA VAL A 38 32.70 -50.23 2.99
C VAL A 38 31.76 -49.99 1.81
N ASP A 39 31.31 -51.04 1.13
CA ASP A 39 30.34 -50.95 0.03
C ASP A 39 28.95 -50.50 0.53
N ALA A 40 28.62 -50.81 1.79
CA ALA A 40 27.41 -50.34 2.45
C ALA A 40 27.50 -48.89 2.95
N LEU A 41 28.68 -48.27 2.93
CA LEU A 41 28.79 -46.84 3.24
C LEU A 41 28.15 -46.03 2.11
N GLY A 42 27.33 -45.04 2.47
CA GLY A 42 26.76 -44.12 1.49
C GLY A 42 27.83 -43.24 0.83
N THR A 43 27.47 -42.59 -0.28
CA THR A 43 28.35 -41.68 -1.03
C THR A 43 28.89 -40.50 -0.20
N ALA A 44 28.18 -40.10 0.85
CA ALA A 44 28.66 -39.07 1.77
C ALA A 44 29.90 -39.51 2.58
N ALA A 45 30.05 -40.80 2.88
CA ALA A 45 31.16 -41.31 3.69
C ALA A 45 32.52 -41.25 2.97
N THR A 46 32.49 -41.18 1.63
CA THR A 46 33.69 -41.06 0.78
C THR A 46 33.84 -39.65 0.20
N GLY A 47 32.90 -38.75 0.48
CA GLY A 47 32.95 -37.37 0.04
C GLY A 47 33.98 -36.53 0.82
N THR A 48 34.60 -35.57 0.16
CA THR A 48 35.46 -34.58 0.84
C THR A 48 34.58 -33.64 1.67
N LEU A 49 34.86 -33.52 2.96
CA LEU A 49 34.22 -32.53 3.83
C LEU A 49 34.62 -31.11 3.41
N THR A 50 33.76 -30.15 3.68
CA THR A 50 34.11 -28.72 3.60
C THR A 50 35.34 -28.41 4.49
N THR A 51 36.19 -27.47 4.06
CA THR A 51 37.45 -27.13 4.76
C THR A 51 37.34 -25.89 5.65
N SER A 52 36.36 -25.04 5.43
CA SER A 52 36.08 -23.83 6.21
C SER A 52 34.57 -23.54 6.23
N ALA A 53 34.13 -22.61 7.09
CA ALA A 53 32.74 -22.16 7.14
C ALA A 53 32.28 -21.53 5.80
N ASP A 54 33.20 -20.92 5.05
CA ASP A 54 32.96 -20.25 3.76
C ASP A 54 33.38 -21.09 2.53
N ASP A 55 33.35 -22.42 2.63
CA ASP A 55 33.74 -23.31 1.53
C ASP A 55 32.63 -23.45 0.48
N HIS A 56 32.79 -22.76 -0.66
CA HIS A 56 31.84 -22.79 -1.77
C HIS A 56 32.13 -23.89 -2.82
N THR A 57 33.02 -24.85 -2.54
CA THR A 57 33.45 -25.86 -3.53
C THR A 57 32.32 -26.86 -3.82
N PRO A 58 31.81 -26.94 -5.07
CA PRO A 58 30.74 -27.89 -5.41
C PRO A 58 31.17 -29.35 -5.20
N GLY A 59 30.24 -30.18 -4.74
CA GLY A 59 30.44 -31.62 -4.58
C GLY A 59 31.06 -32.06 -3.23
N ARG A 60 31.32 -31.13 -2.31
CA ARG A 60 31.74 -31.45 -0.94
C ARG A 60 30.55 -31.75 -0.03
N VAL A 61 30.81 -32.53 1.02
CA VAL A 61 29.86 -32.80 2.11
C VAL A 61 29.95 -31.66 3.13
N VAL A 62 28.82 -31.00 3.38
CA VAL A 62 28.73 -29.82 4.24
C VAL A 62 28.75 -30.25 5.71
N ARG A 63 29.69 -29.70 6.50
CA ARG A 63 29.68 -29.85 7.98
C ARG A 63 28.59 -28.95 8.57
N VAL A 64 27.99 -29.37 9.70
CA VAL A 64 27.03 -28.52 10.42
C VAL A 64 27.71 -27.20 10.83
N GLY A 65 27.10 -26.08 10.45
CA GLY A 65 27.65 -24.74 10.68
C GLY A 65 28.45 -24.18 9.51
N ASP A 66 28.81 -25.00 8.52
CA ASP A 66 29.40 -24.52 7.26
C ASP A 66 28.29 -24.07 6.30
N PHE A 67 28.65 -23.18 5.38
CA PHE A 67 27.72 -22.61 4.40
C PHE A 67 27.18 -23.69 3.44
N GLY A 68 25.88 -23.99 3.51
CA GLY A 68 25.27 -25.17 2.88
C GLY A 68 24.28 -24.89 1.74
N VAL A 69 24.04 -23.64 1.38
CA VAL A 69 23.13 -23.25 0.28
C VAL A 69 23.63 -21.96 -0.37
N GLY A 70 24.50 -22.11 -1.37
CA GLY A 70 25.01 -21.04 -2.20
C GLY A 70 26.43 -21.35 -2.69
N ALA A 71 26.56 -21.60 -3.98
CA ALA A 71 27.85 -21.54 -4.66
C ALA A 71 27.88 -20.26 -5.50
N TYR A 72 29.07 -19.81 -5.90
CA TYR A 72 29.19 -18.83 -6.97
C TYR A 72 28.61 -19.43 -8.26
N ASN A 73 27.36 -19.10 -8.57
CA ASN A 73 26.61 -19.66 -9.69
C ASN A 73 26.14 -18.54 -10.63
N PRO A 74 27.09 -17.94 -11.39
CA PRO A 74 26.77 -16.87 -12.31
C PRO A 74 26.04 -17.44 -13.54
N LEU A 75 24.99 -16.74 -13.97
CA LEU A 75 24.29 -16.96 -15.23
C LEU A 75 24.65 -15.80 -16.16
N ALA A 76 25.74 -15.95 -16.92
CA ALA A 76 26.21 -14.91 -17.83
C ALA A 76 25.49 -15.00 -19.19
N GLN A 77 24.77 -13.94 -19.57
CA GLN A 77 24.05 -13.80 -20.85
C GLN A 77 23.02 -14.92 -21.11
N VAL A 78 22.53 -15.55 -20.05
CA VAL A 78 21.55 -16.64 -20.13
C VAL A 78 20.14 -16.07 -20.24
N ASP A 79 19.29 -16.73 -21.03
CA ASP A 79 17.85 -16.52 -20.98
C ASP A 79 17.25 -17.18 -19.73
N ILE A 80 16.74 -16.37 -18.81
CA ILE A 80 16.23 -16.87 -17.53
C ILE A 80 14.91 -17.63 -17.68
N ASP A 81 14.24 -17.59 -18.83
CA ASP A 81 13.09 -18.46 -19.13
C ASP A 81 13.47 -19.94 -19.22
N THR A 82 14.76 -20.24 -19.41
CA THR A 82 15.28 -21.62 -19.48
C THR A 82 15.66 -22.18 -18.11
N VAL A 83 15.78 -21.32 -17.09
CA VAL A 83 16.31 -21.67 -15.77
C VAL A 83 15.19 -22.19 -14.88
N ARG A 84 15.02 -23.52 -14.85
CA ARG A 84 14.01 -24.23 -14.04
C ARG A 84 14.57 -24.94 -12.82
N LYS A 85 15.87 -25.22 -12.82
CA LYS A 85 16.52 -25.94 -11.72
C LYS A 85 16.46 -25.11 -10.42
N PRO A 86 15.89 -25.65 -9.34
CA PRO A 86 15.82 -24.95 -8.07
C PRO A 86 17.19 -24.51 -7.55
N GLY A 87 17.25 -23.31 -6.98
CA GLY A 87 18.48 -22.75 -6.41
C GLY A 87 18.55 -21.24 -6.51
N THR A 88 19.67 -20.70 -6.04
CA THR A 88 19.99 -19.27 -6.08
C THR A 88 21.13 -19.03 -7.08
N TYR A 89 20.96 -18.04 -7.94
CA TYR A 89 21.86 -17.69 -9.03
C TYR A 89 22.13 -16.19 -9.04
N TYR A 90 23.23 -15.78 -9.67
CA TYR A 90 23.48 -14.37 -9.98
C TYR A 90 23.44 -14.15 -11.49
N SER A 91 22.44 -13.43 -11.97
CA SER A 91 22.24 -13.13 -13.39
C SER A 91 23.09 -11.93 -13.81
N ILE A 92 23.88 -12.12 -14.87
CA ILE A 92 24.75 -11.10 -15.47
C ILE A 92 24.32 -10.92 -16.92
N SER A 93 23.73 -9.78 -17.25
CA SER A 93 23.22 -9.47 -18.59
C SER A 93 22.24 -10.52 -19.13
N GLY A 94 21.42 -11.11 -18.27
CA GLY A 94 20.43 -12.12 -18.66
C GLY A 94 19.28 -11.57 -19.49
N LEU A 95 18.79 -12.37 -20.45
CA LEU A 95 17.58 -12.08 -21.23
C LEU A 95 16.34 -12.37 -20.39
N HIS A 96 15.20 -11.73 -20.70
CA HIS A 96 13.92 -11.86 -19.99
C HIS A 96 13.96 -11.57 -18.47
N THR A 97 14.96 -10.82 -18.02
CA THR A 97 14.99 -10.22 -16.69
C THR A 97 13.91 -9.13 -16.57
N PRO A 98 13.37 -8.85 -15.36
CA PRO A 98 12.27 -7.89 -15.19
C PRO A 98 12.62 -6.46 -15.63
N THR A 99 13.90 -6.07 -15.55
CA THR A 99 14.36 -4.70 -15.82
C THR A 99 15.56 -4.61 -16.77
N GLY A 100 16.06 -5.73 -17.29
CA GLY A 100 17.31 -5.76 -18.07
C GLY A 100 18.58 -5.63 -17.22
N GLN A 101 18.46 -5.52 -15.90
CA GLN A 101 19.59 -5.31 -14.99
C GLN A 101 20.03 -6.61 -14.31
N ASN A 102 21.30 -6.65 -13.89
CA ASN A 102 21.88 -7.75 -13.12
C ASN A 102 21.17 -7.90 -11.75
N GLY A 103 21.19 -9.11 -11.20
CA GLY A 103 20.50 -9.38 -9.95
C GLY A 103 20.57 -10.83 -9.51
N TRP A 104 20.04 -11.09 -8.32
CA TRP A 104 19.91 -12.44 -7.77
C TRP A 104 18.60 -13.06 -8.24
N LEU A 105 18.69 -14.27 -8.78
CA LEU A 105 17.54 -15.08 -9.20
C LEU A 105 17.40 -16.26 -8.23
N THR A 106 16.23 -16.40 -7.61
CA THR A 106 15.85 -17.59 -6.87
C THR A 106 14.81 -18.37 -7.68
N VAL A 107 15.06 -19.65 -7.88
CA VAL A 107 14.18 -20.55 -8.64
C VAL A 107 13.63 -21.61 -7.72
N ASN A 108 12.32 -21.82 -7.77
CA ASN A 108 11.62 -22.92 -7.11
C ASN A 108 10.80 -23.68 -8.15
N GLU A 109 10.87 -25.01 -8.16
CA GLU A 109 10.15 -25.86 -9.10
C GLU A 109 9.13 -26.71 -8.35
N ALA A 110 7.88 -26.71 -8.83
CA ALA A 110 6.79 -27.53 -8.31
C ALA A 110 6.44 -28.71 -9.25
N GLY A 111 7.14 -28.84 -10.38
CA GLY A 111 6.95 -29.88 -11.40
C GLY A 111 7.08 -29.31 -12.81
N ALA A 112 7.08 -30.18 -13.82
CA ALA A 112 7.22 -29.77 -15.22
C ALA A 112 6.16 -28.72 -15.61
N GLY A 113 6.63 -27.55 -16.05
CA GLY A 113 5.78 -26.41 -16.43
C GLY A 113 5.25 -25.57 -15.27
N TYR A 114 5.70 -25.82 -14.03
CA TYR A 114 5.37 -25.06 -12.84
C TYR A 114 6.65 -24.62 -12.11
N THR A 115 7.16 -23.46 -12.51
CA THR A 115 8.38 -22.88 -11.97
C THR A 115 8.09 -21.49 -11.43
N MET A 116 8.46 -21.18 -10.19
CA MET A 116 8.45 -19.83 -9.65
C MET A 116 9.85 -19.23 -9.72
N GLN A 117 9.92 -17.97 -10.14
CA GLN A 117 11.14 -17.19 -10.09
C GLN A 117 10.94 -15.92 -9.27
N GLU A 118 11.87 -15.64 -8.39
CA GLU A 118 12.02 -14.36 -7.71
C GLU A 118 13.31 -13.71 -8.16
N TYR A 119 13.27 -12.41 -8.45
CA TYR A 119 14.42 -11.64 -8.90
C TYR A 119 14.63 -10.42 -8.02
N PHE A 120 15.85 -10.26 -7.52
CA PHE A 120 16.27 -9.09 -6.74
C PHE A 120 17.31 -8.31 -7.54
N VAL A 121 16.94 -7.10 -7.97
CA VAL A 121 17.79 -6.27 -8.82
C VAL A 121 18.91 -5.63 -7.99
N VAL A 122 20.15 -5.70 -8.47
CA VAL A 122 21.32 -5.25 -7.71
C VAL A 122 21.38 -3.73 -7.50
N ASN A 123 20.91 -2.95 -8.47
CA ASN A 123 21.10 -1.49 -8.48
C ASN A 123 20.01 -0.71 -7.75
N ASP A 124 18.77 -1.20 -7.74
CA ASP A 124 17.62 -0.49 -7.19
C ASP A 124 16.92 -1.24 -6.05
N ALA A 125 17.44 -2.42 -5.67
CA ALA A 125 16.89 -3.29 -4.62
C ALA A 125 15.42 -3.68 -4.85
N SER A 126 14.91 -3.56 -6.08
CA SER A 126 13.55 -3.96 -6.40
C SER A 126 13.44 -5.48 -6.44
N LYS A 127 12.37 -6.00 -5.84
CA LYS A 127 12.03 -7.42 -5.86
C LYS A 127 10.92 -7.66 -6.86
N TRP A 128 11.05 -8.72 -7.64
CA TRP A 128 10.09 -9.14 -8.65
C TRP A 128 9.80 -10.64 -8.50
N VAL A 129 8.59 -11.05 -8.86
CA VAL A 129 8.18 -12.45 -8.87
C VAL A 129 7.44 -12.76 -10.17
N ARG A 130 7.63 -13.96 -10.69
CA ARG A 130 6.78 -14.52 -11.75
C ARG A 130 6.66 -16.03 -11.57
N VAL A 131 5.70 -16.60 -12.28
CA VAL A 131 5.48 -18.03 -12.32
C VAL A 131 5.32 -18.49 -13.77
N GLU A 132 5.86 -19.66 -14.07
CA GLU A 132 5.52 -20.46 -15.24
C GLU A 132 4.28 -21.28 -14.84
N MET A 133 3.24 -21.21 -15.66
CA MET A 133 2.04 -22.02 -15.50
C MET A 133 1.84 -22.82 -16.79
N VAL A 134 1.86 -24.15 -16.67
CA VAL A 134 1.66 -25.07 -17.81
C VAL A 134 2.65 -24.77 -18.95
N GLY A 135 3.91 -24.48 -18.60
CA GLY A 135 4.97 -24.19 -19.58
C GLY A 135 4.96 -22.77 -20.16
N VAL A 136 4.07 -21.89 -19.67
CA VAL A 136 3.96 -20.50 -20.13
C VAL A 136 4.34 -19.54 -19.01
N TRP A 137 5.36 -18.70 -19.25
CA TRP A 137 5.77 -17.65 -18.32
C TRP A 137 4.71 -16.56 -18.22
N GLN A 138 4.25 -16.30 -16.99
CA GLN A 138 3.49 -15.12 -16.65
C GLN A 138 4.41 -13.89 -16.60
N PRO A 139 3.88 -12.68 -16.86
CA PRO A 139 4.67 -11.46 -16.77
C PRO A 139 5.25 -11.26 -15.36
N TRP A 140 6.39 -10.59 -15.30
CA TRP A 140 7.00 -10.18 -14.04
C TRP A 140 6.09 -9.24 -13.25
N GLN A 141 5.87 -9.57 -11.98
CA GLN A 141 5.14 -8.74 -11.02
C GLN A 141 6.13 -8.14 -10.04
N LYS A 142 6.12 -6.80 -9.91
CA LYS A 142 6.93 -6.10 -8.92
C LYS A 142 6.36 -6.36 -7.52
N VAL A 143 7.17 -6.87 -6.61
CA VAL A 143 6.83 -6.97 -5.18
C VAL A 143 7.03 -5.58 -4.58
N LEU A 144 5.93 -4.98 -4.12
CA LEU A 144 5.98 -3.72 -3.40
C LEU A 144 6.46 -4.00 -1.97
N THR A 145 7.62 -3.47 -1.61
CA THR A 145 8.14 -3.47 -0.24
C THR A 145 8.05 -2.06 0.33
N ASP A 146 7.97 -1.95 1.65
CA ASP A 146 7.69 -0.74 2.45
C ASP A 146 8.77 0.36 2.36
N GLY A 147 9.53 0.39 1.26
CA GLY A 147 10.37 1.51 0.89
C GLY A 147 9.54 2.73 0.47
N PRO A 148 10.20 3.86 0.11
CA PRO A 148 9.54 5.14 -0.19
C PRO A 148 8.44 5.08 -1.27
N GLY A 149 8.32 3.98 -2.02
CA GLY A 149 7.20 3.71 -2.94
C GLY A 149 5.91 3.18 -2.29
N LEU A 150 5.93 2.78 -1.01
CA LEU A 150 4.70 2.53 -0.25
C LEU A 150 4.15 3.82 0.38
N ALA A 151 4.93 4.90 0.45
CA ALA A 151 4.35 6.22 0.70
C ALA A 151 3.36 6.64 -0.41
N SER A 152 3.52 6.13 -1.63
CA SER A 152 2.55 6.33 -2.73
C SER A 152 1.33 5.39 -2.71
N THR A 153 1.36 4.28 -1.95
CA THR A 153 0.23 3.33 -1.91
C THR A 153 -0.45 3.24 -0.53
N GLN A 154 0.24 3.49 0.57
CA GLN A 154 -0.34 3.80 1.90
C GLN A 154 -0.93 5.22 1.96
N GLN A 155 -0.66 6.05 0.94
CA GLN A 155 -1.45 7.24 0.56
C GLN A 155 -2.97 6.95 0.43
N ARG A 156 -3.39 5.68 0.40
CA ARG A 156 -4.80 5.26 0.31
C ARG A 156 -5.56 5.25 1.65
N LEU A 157 -4.91 5.45 2.82
CA LEU A 157 -5.61 5.53 4.12
C LEU A 157 -5.63 6.95 4.74
N GLY A 158 -4.96 7.93 4.15
CA GLY A 158 -5.57 9.22 3.79
C GLY A 158 -6.34 10.11 4.77
N LEU A 159 -6.24 9.94 6.09
CA LEU A 159 -7.01 10.75 7.03
C LEU A 159 -6.12 11.75 7.79
N LYS A 160 -5.71 12.84 7.13
CA LYS A 160 -5.24 14.05 7.83
C LYS A 160 -5.74 15.33 7.15
N SER A 161 -6.77 15.94 7.74
CA SER A 161 -7.33 17.25 7.36
C SER A 161 -6.34 18.39 7.64
N ARG A 162 -6.26 19.42 6.77
CA ARG A 162 -5.40 20.62 6.97
C ARG A 162 -5.75 21.37 8.26
N ALA A 163 -6.97 21.24 8.78
CA ALA A 163 -7.33 21.82 10.08
C ALA A 163 -6.36 21.43 11.21
N PHE A 164 -5.62 20.32 11.05
CA PHE A 164 -4.65 19.78 12.01
C PHE A 164 -3.18 19.82 11.55
N GLN A 165 -2.85 20.52 10.46
CA GLN A 165 -1.48 20.65 9.95
C GLN A 165 -0.99 22.10 10.02
N ALA A 166 0.34 22.27 10.07
CA ALA A 166 0.99 23.58 10.00
C ALA A 166 0.86 24.15 8.58
N ASP A 167 0.72 25.48 8.47
CA ASP A 167 0.61 26.14 7.18
C ASP A 167 1.90 25.96 6.35
N GLY A 168 1.77 25.46 5.12
CA GLY A 168 2.89 25.26 4.18
C GLY A 168 3.25 23.79 3.89
N GLU A 169 2.68 22.83 4.63
CA GLU A 169 2.93 21.40 4.41
C GLU A 169 2.14 20.84 3.21
N ARG A 170 2.77 19.90 2.47
CA ARG A 170 2.16 19.25 1.30
C ARG A 170 1.10 18.24 1.76
N LEU A 171 -0.16 18.52 1.45
CA LEU A 171 -1.27 17.60 1.71
C LEU A 171 -1.12 16.34 0.84
N LEU A 172 -0.99 15.17 1.45
CA LEU A 172 -0.82 13.90 0.75
C LEU A 172 -1.86 12.87 1.22
N GLY A 173 -2.64 12.34 0.26
CA GLY A 173 -3.39 11.10 0.43
C GLY A 173 -4.89 11.19 0.74
N GLN A 174 -5.58 12.30 0.56
CA GLN A 174 -6.99 12.35 0.96
C GLN A 174 -7.98 12.10 -0.21
N ASN A 175 -9.08 11.38 0.06
CA ASN A 175 -10.33 11.50 -0.73
C ASN A 175 -10.95 12.91 -0.61
N THR A 176 -10.27 13.83 0.07
CA THR A 176 -10.67 15.21 0.33
C THR A 176 -9.54 16.14 -0.11
N THR A 177 -9.62 16.73 -1.30
CA THR A 177 -8.60 17.70 -1.74
C THR A 177 -8.95 19.05 -1.16
N GLU A 178 -8.01 19.69 -0.44
CA GLU A 178 -8.23 21.08 -0.04
C GLU A 178 -8.31 21.96 -1.27
N ALA A 179 -9.46 22.60 -1.40
CA ALA A 179 -9.77 23.42 -2.54
C ALA A 179 -9.49 24.90 -2.26
N GLY A 180 -9.61 25.36 -1.02
CA GLY A 180 -9.26 26.72 -0.61
C GLY A 180 -9.30 26.96 0.91
N ARG A 181 -8.88 28.14 1.33
CA ARG A 181 -8.77 28.53 2.75
C ARG A 181 -9.10 30.01 2.99
N ALA A 182 -9.54 30.34 4.20
CA ALA A 182 -9.65 31.70 4.73
C ALA A 182 -9.18 31.73 6.20
N SER A 183 -8.48 32.79 6.62
CA SER A 183 -8.00 32.94 8.00
C SER A 183 -7.82 34.39 8.42
N GLY A 184 -7.96 34.65 9.72
CA GLY A 184 -7.43 35.85 10.38
C GLY A 184 -8.27 37.12 10.27
N SER A 185 -9.59 37.04 10.12
CA SER A 185 -10.46 38.23 10.02
C SER A 185 -11.82 38.06 10.70
N LEU A 186 -12.41 39.18 11.12
CA LEU A 186 -13.82 39.29 11.47
C LEU A 186 -14.61 39.42 10.17
N VAL A 187 -15.59 38.54 9.95
CA VAL A 187 -16.40 38.53 8.72
C VAL A 187 -17.87 38.33 9.04
N SER A 188 -18.74 38.93 8.25
CA SER A 188 -20.19 38.69 8.22
C SER A 188 -20.58 37.70 7.12
N SER A 189 -19.75 37.57 6.07
CA SER A 189 -19.92 36.57 5.03
C SER A 189 -18.60 36.12 4.42
N LEU A 190 -18.64 34.96 3.76
CA LEU A 190 -17.54 34.42 2.99
C LEU A 190 -18.08 33.93 1.64
N THR A 191 -17.50 34.42 0.55
CA THR A 191 -17.72 33.87 -0.79
C THR A 191 -16.53 33.06 -1.23
N ILE A 192 -16.82 31.93 -1.84
CA ILE A 192 -15.85 30.96 -2.32
C ILE A 192 -16.03 30.85 -3.82
N HIS A 193 -15.02 31.28 -4.56
CA HIS A 193 -14.94 31.15 -6.00
C HIS A 193 -14.33 29.81 -6.36
N THR A 194 -15.17 28.88 -6.82
CA THR A 194 -14.73 27.52 -7.15
C THR A 194 -14.19 27.44 -8.58
N ALA A 195 -13.42 26.38 -8.85
CA ALA A 195 -13.04 25.97 -10.19
C ALA A 195 -14.03 24.97 -10.81
N ILE A 196 -15.19 24.74 -10.16
CA ILE A 196 -16.21 23.78 -10.61
C ILE A 196 -17.05 24.47 -11.70
N PRO A 197 -17.16 23.85 -12.90
CA PRO A 197 -18.01 24.38 -13.95
C PRO A 197 -19.48 24.23 -13.59
N TYR A 198 -20.31 25.09 -14.15
CA TYR A 198 -21.76 25.01 -14.01
C TYR A 198 -22.33 24.06 -15.06
N THR A 199 -22.42 22.76 -14.75
CA THR A 199 -22.96 21.74 -15.67
C THR A 199 -23.79 20.66 -14.94
N GLU A 200 -24.51 19.85 -15.71
CA GLU A 200 -25.39 18.78 -15.20
C GLU A 200 -24.65 17.46 -14.92
N SER A 201 -23.38 17.32 -15.31
CA SER A 201 -22.59 16.09 -15.11
C SER A 201 -21.86 16.03 -13.77
N GLU A 202 -21.79 17.13 -13.02
CA GLU A 202 -21.09 17.17 -11.74
C GLU A 202 -22.04 17.36 -10.55
N SER A 203 -21.94 16.47 -9.57
CA SER A 203 -22.50 16.68 -8.22
C SER A 203 -21.34 16.74 -7.23
N PRO A 204 -20.93 17.94 -6.79
CA PRO A 204 -19.83 18.06 -5.85
C PRO A 204 -20.33 17.81 -4.43
N LEU A 205 -19.63 16.92 -3.72
CA LEU A 205 -19.69 16.84 -2.27
C LEU A 205 -18.55 17.70 -1.71
N ILE A 206 -18.88 18.73 -0.93
CA ILE A 206 -17.91 19.66 -0.36
C ILE A 206 -18.03 19.64 1.14
N ARG A 207 -16.89 19.62 1.84
CA ARG A 207 -16.83 19.80 3.29
C ARG A 207 -16.08 21.07 3.62
N CYS A 208 -16.71 21.96 4.36
CA CYS A 208 -16.04 23.09 4.99
C CYS A 208 -15.77 22.74 6.46
N VAL A 209 -14.57 23.08 6.92
CA VAL A 209 -14.16 22.90 8.32
C VAL A 209 -13.61 24.22 8.81
N GLY A 210 -14.11 24.70 9.93
CA GLY A 210 -13.62 25.94 10.50
C GLY A 210 -13.81 25.99 12.00
N CYS A 211 -13.37 27.11 12.56
CA CYS A 211 -13.64 27.46 13.94
C CYS A 211 -13.97 28.94 14.00
N ILE A 212 -14.99 29.30 14.78
CA ILE A 212 -15.30 30.69 15.10
C ILE A 212 -14.92 31.02 16.55
N ASN A 213 -15.08 32.29 16.95
CA ASN A 213 -14.86 32.76 18.33
C ASN A 213 -13.47 32.44 18.89
N GLY A 214 -12.43 32.64 18.07
CA GLY A 214 -11.04 32.53 18.54
C GLY A 214 -10.63 31.13 18.96
N TYR A 215 -10.93 30.13 18.11
CA TYR A 215 -10.61 28.70 18.26
C TYR A 215 -11.49 27.91 19.23
N THR A 216 -12.52 28.51 19.82
CA THR A 216 -13.35 27.87 20.86
C THR A 216 -14.63 27.20 20.34
N SER A 217 -15.01 27.49 19.09
CA SER A 217 -16.30 27.08 18.53
C SER A 217 -16.11 26.42 17.16
N PRO A 218 -15.66 25.15 17.13
CA PRO A 218 -15.47 24.41 15.89
C PRO A 218 -16.81 24.14 15.19
N PHE A 219 -16.77 24.11 13.86
CA PHE A 219 -17.90 23.68 13.05
C PHE A 219 -17.45 22.96 11.78
N THR A 220 -18.32 22.07 11.30
CA THR A 220 -18.22 21.46 9.97
C THR A 220 -19.51 21.72 9.21
N LEU A 221 -19.38 21.92 7.90
CA LEU A 221 -20.48 22.16 7.00
C LEU A 221 -20.32 21.26 5.77
N ASP A 222 -21.20 20.28 5.62
CA ASP A 222 -21.20 19.37 4.47
C ASP A 222 -22.25 19.82 3.46
N LEU A 223 -21.79 20.20 2.27
CA LEU A 223 -22.60 20.74 1.19
C LEU A 223 -22.78 19.68 0.12
N SER A 224 -24.03 19.48 -0.29
CA SER A 224 -24.39 18.64 -1.42
C SER A 224 -25.49 19.31 -2.22
N TRP A 225 -25.32 19.35 -3.53
CA TRP A 225 -26.32 19.84 -4.46
C TRP A 225 -26.17 19.15 -5.81
N TYR A 226 -27.17 19.35 -6.66
CA TYR A 226 -27.15 18.92 -8.04
C TYR A 226 -27.76 19.97 -8.95
N TYR A 227 -27.25 20.08 -10.17
CA TYR A 227 -27.74 20.98 -11.18
C TYR A 227 -28.52 20.20 -12.25
N TYR A 228 -29.74 20.64 -12.56
CA TYR A 228 -30.62 19.92 -13.48
C TYR A 228 -31.53 20.89 -14.24
N GLN A 229 -31.60 20.75 -15.56
CA GLN A 229 -32.53 21.47 -16.45
C GLN A 229 -32.51 22.99 -16.27
N GLY A 230 -31.32 23.60 -16.24
CA GLY A 230 -31.25 25.06 -16.15
C GLY A 230 -31.25 25.62 -14.72
N ALA A 231 -31.50 24.81 -13.68
CA ALA A 231 -31.66 25.28 -12.30
C ALA A 231 -30.94 24.40 -11.25
N PHE A 232 -30.63 25.00 -10.10
CA PHE A 232 -30.19 24.26 -8.93
C PHE A 232 -31.37 23.45 -8.35
N SER A 233 -31.19 22.13 -8.28
CA SER A 233 -32.13 21.24 -7.60
C SER A 233 -31.82 21.21 -6.09
N SER A 234 -32.78 20.77 -5.27
CA SER A 234 -32.75 20.77 -3.79
C SER A 234 -31.35 20.49 -3.24
N GLY A 235 -30.71 21.52 -2.67
CA GLY A 235 -29.40 21.45 -2.05
C GLY A 235 -29.50 21.39 -0.53
N VAL A 236 -28.55 20.71 0.10
CA VAL A 236 -28.49 20.55 1.56
C VAL A 236 -27.12 20.99 2.07
N ALA A 237 -27.14 21.67 3.22
CA ALA A 237 -25.96 22.02 3.98
C ALA A 237 -26.10 21.44 5.40
N LEU A 238 -25.39 20.36 5.70
CA LEU A 238 -25.40 19.75 7.03
C LEU A 238 -24.38 20.47 7.92
N LEU A 239 -24.88 21.19 8.92
CA LEU A 239 -24.09 21.94 9.87
C LEU A 239 -23.93 21.14 11.16
N ASN A 240 -22.69 20.87 11.56
CA ASN A 240 -22.36 20.46 12.92
C ASN A 240 -21.54 21.58 13.56
N ALA A 241 -22.06 22.21 14.60
CA ALA A 241 -21.41 23.35 15.24
C ALA A 241 -21.54 23.27 16.76
N ALA A 242 -20.44 23.59 17.46
CA ALA A 242 -20.45 23.72 18.91
C ALA A 242 -21.11 25.05 19.38
N SER A 243 -21.22 26.05 18.50
CA SER A 243 -21.73 27.36 18.86
C SER A 243 -23.22 27.53 18.50
N PRO A 244 -24.06 27.95 19.46
CA PRO A 244 -25.45 28.34 19.18
C PRO A 244 -25.54 29.58 18.28
N ALA A 245 -24.46 30.36 18.15
CA ALA A 245 -24.43 31.56 17.32
C ALA A 245 -24.40 31.28 15.81
N ILE A 246 -24.11 30.04 15.37
CA ILE A 246 -24.20 29.64 13.94
C ILE A 246 -25.39 28.70 13.70
N GLY A 247 -25.70 27.83 14.67
CA GLY A 247 -26.77 26.83 14.55
C GLY A 247 -28.16 27.44 14.56
N SER A 248 -29.05 26.94 13.71
CA SER A 248 -30.47 27.34 13.73
C SER A 248 -31.23 26.47 14.75
N VAL A 249 -31.68 27.07 15.84
CA VAL A 249 -32.90 26.61 16.54
C VAL A 249 -34.01 27.54 16.06
N GLN A 250 -35.13 26.96 15.60
CA GLN A 250 -36.21 27.64 14.86
C GLN A 250 -36.44 29.12 15.23
N GLY A 251 -36.36 30.02 14.23
CA GLY A 251 -36.85 31.40 14.33
C GLY A 251 -35.81 32.52 14.51
N GLY A 252 -34.51 32.21 14.68
CA GLY A 252 -33.43 33.21 14.76
C GLY A 252 -32.68 33.45 13.44
N SER A 253 -31.80 34.46 13.41
CA SER A 253 -30.81 34.63 12.33
C SER A 253 -29.96 33.36 12.23
N ALA A 254 -29.96 32.70 11.08
CA ALA A 254 -29.24 31.46 10.84
C ALA A 254 -28.15 31.64 9.77
N LEU A 255 -27.21 30.67 9.72
CA LEU A 255 -26.29 30.54 8.60
C LEU A 255 -27.06 30.46 7.29
N LYS A 256 -26.68 31.26 6.30
CA LYS A 256 -27.23 31.24 4.95
C LYS A 256 -26.20 30.65 4.01
N VAL A 257 -26.56 29.58 3.32
CA VAL A 257 -25.68 28.97 2.32
C VAL A 257 -26.36 29.01 0.96
N SER A 258 -25.65 29.50 -0.04
CA SER A 258 -26.17 29.58 -1.41
C SER A 258 -25.07 29.24 -2.40
N VAL A 259 -25.44 28.54 -3.46
CA VAL A 259 -24.59 28.31 -4.63
C VAL A 259 -25.13 29.11 -5.79
N TYR A 260 -24.26 29.65 -6.63
CA TYR A 260 -24.68 30.44 -7.77
C TYR A 260 -23.69 30.34 -8.92
N ARG A 261 -24.16 30.65 -10.12
CA ARG A 261 -23.32 30.75 -11.32
C ARG A 261 -22.71 32.14 -11.37
N ARG A 262 -21.40 32.23 -11.59
CA ARG A 262 -20.74 33.49 -11.94
C ARG A 262 -20.97 33.80 -13.42
N PRO A 263 -21.71 34.88 -13.76
CA PRO A 263 -22.02 35.20 -15.15
C PRO A 263 -20.78 35.41 -16.03
N GLU A 264 -19.70 35.92 -15.44
CA GLU A 264 -18.48 36.34 -16.15
C GLU A 264 -17.60 35.16 -16.57
N THR A 265 -17.63 34.06 -15.79
CA THR A 265 -16.74 32.91 -15.98
C THR A 265 -17.47 31.61 -16.29
N GLY A 266 -18.78 31.54 -16.00
CA GLY A 266 -19.54 30.29 -16.08
C GLY A 266 -19.18 29.27 -14.99
N LEU A 267 -18.33 29.63 -14.03
CA LEU A 267 -17.96 28.80 -12.89
C LEU A 267 -18.91 29.01 -11.72
N MET A 268 -18.92 28.06 -10.80
CA MET A 268 -19.72 28.15 -9.59
C MET A 268 -19.07 29.02 -8.50
N SER A 269 -19.89 29.52 -7.60
CA SER A 269 -19.45 30.11 -6.34
C SER A 269 -20.40 29.73 -5.20
N ILE A 270 -19.84 29.68 -4.00
CA ILE A 270 -20.56 29.34 -2.77
C ILE A 270 -20.53 30.59 -1.89
N TYR A 271 -21.70 31.08 -1.51
CA TYR A 271 -21.86 32.16 -0.55
C TYR A 271 -22.26 31.56 0.81
N ILE A 272 -21.54 31.97 1.85
CA ILE A 272 -21.82 31.62 3.25
C ILE A 272 -22.03 32.93 4.01
N GLY A 273 -23.28 33.24 4.35
CA GLY A 273 -23.65 34.38 5.19
C GLY A 273 -23.78 33.94 6.64
N PHE A 274 -22.99 34.53 7.53
CA PHE A 274 -23.09 34.29 8.96
C PHE A 274 -24.26 35.11 9.55
N PRO A 275 -24.88 34.64 10.64
CA PRO A 275 -25.99 35.34 11.29
C PRO A 275 -25.56 36.62 12.05
N GLY A 276 -24.25 36.92 12.06
CA GLY A 276 -23.62 38.12 12.59
C GLY A 276 -22.13 38.14 12.22
N VAL A 277 -21.38 39.11 12.73
CA VAL A 277 -19.92 39.17 12.53
C VAL A 277 -19.26 38.08 13.39
N VAL A 278 -18.48 37.21 12.76
CA VAL A 278 -17.74 36.12 13.41
C VAL A 278 -16.25 36.26 13.16
N TYR A 279 -15.44 35.94 14.17
CA TYR A 279 -13.99 35.81 13.97
C TYR A 279 -13.67 34.42 13.43
N LEU A 280 -13.14 34.33 12.20
CA LEU A 280 -12.73 33.08 11.55
C LEU A 280 -11.20 32.94 11.56
N PRO A 281 -10.60 32.43 12.65
CA PRO A 281 -9.16 32.20 12.71
C PRO A 281 -8.69 31.15 11.69
N ARG A 282 -9.50 30.13 11.40
CA ARG A 282 -9.21 29.09 10.41
C ARG A 282 -10.49 28.60 9.75
N PHE A 283 -10.48 28.55 8.43
CA PHE A 283 -11.51 27.98 7.60
C PHE A 283 -10.85 27.31 6.38
N ALA A 284 -11.19 26.06 6.13
CA ALA A 284 -10.68 25.28 5.01
C ALA A 284 -11.84 24.55 4.33
N MET A 285 -11.73 24.38 3.03
CA MET A 285 -12.75 23.69 2.22
C MET A 285 -12.12 22.55 1.48
N TYR A 286 -12.86 21.45 1.40
CA TYR A 286 -12.40 20.23 0.78
C TYR A 286 -13.42 19.74 -0.24
N SER A 287 -12.96 19.43 -1.44
CA SER A 287 -13.72 18.65 -2.42
C SER A 287 -13.58 17.17 -2.08
N ILE A 288 -14.70 16.46 -1.93
CA ILE A 288 -14.73 15.04 -1.56
C ILE A 288 -14.96 14.20 -2.82
N GLN A 289 -14.04 13.28 -3.10
CA GLN A 289 -14.22 12.26 -4.14
C GLN A 289 -15.03 11.08 -3.58
N THR A 290 -16.20 10.81 -4.16
CA THR A 290 -17.12 9.74 -3.75
C THR A 290 -16.86 8.41 -4.46
N GLY A 291 -15.80 8.33 -5.28
CA GLY A 291 -15.29 7.10 -5.90
C GLY A 291 -16.02 6.65 -7.18
N ALA A 292 -17.33 6.86 -7.31
CA ALA A 292 -18.08 6.48 -8.52
C ALA A 292 -18.17 7.61 -9.57
N LEU A 293 -18.02 8.87 -9.13
CA LEU A 293 -17.98 10.05 -9.98
C LEU A 293 -16.70 10.80 -9.63
N GLU A 294 -15.64 10.60 -10.42
CA GLU A 294 -14.38 11.30 -10.21
C GLU A 294 -14.56 12.80 -10.51
N VAL A 295 -14.32 13.64 -9.51
CA VAL A 295 -14.18 15.09 -9.74
C VAL A 295 -12.77 15.33 -10.29
N PRO A 296 -12.63 15.90 -11.50
CA PRO A 296 -11.32 16.22 -12.06
C PRO A 296 -10.46 17.06 -11.12
N ALA A 297 -9.16 16.75 -11.03
CA ALA A 297 -8.24 17.44 -10.12
C ALA A 297 -8.19 18.96 -10.35
N ALA A 298 -8.41 19.41 -11.58
CA ALA A 298 -8.49 20.83 -11.95
C ALA A 298 -9.67 21.56 -11.27
N PHE A 299 -10.77 20.85 -10.95
CA PHE A 299 -11.95 21.45 -10.30
C PHE A 299 -11.85 21.44 -8.77
N ALA A 300 -10.98 20.59 -8.22
CA ALA A 300 -10.84 20.34 -6.79
C ALA A 300 -9.75 21.18 -6.09
N SER A 301 -9.16 22.17 -6.77
CA SER A 301 -8.05 22.99 -6.25
C SER A 301 -8.15 24.46 -6.68
N ASN A 302 -7.33 25.32 -6.07
CA ASN A 302 -7.17 26.75 -6.41
C ASN A 302 -8.44 27.60 -6.29
N TRP A 303 -9.31 27.30 -5.34
CA TRP A 303 -10.46 28.14 -5.03
C TRP A 303 -10.02 29.38 -4.26
N LEU A 304 -10.63 30.51 -4.62
CA LEU A 304 -10.37 31.80 -3.99
C LEU A 304 -11.48 32.11 -3.00
N THR A 305 -11.12 32.80 -1.93
CA THR A 305 -12.10 33.24 -0.92
C THR A 305 -12.08 34.75 -0.78
N GLU A 306 -13.26 35.35 -0.73
CA GLU A 306 -13.46 36.77 -0.51
C GLU A 306 -14.41 36.97 0.68
N ALA A 307 -14.05 37.85 1.60
CA ALA A 307 -14.85 38.18 2.76
C ALA A 307 -15.79 39.35 2.46
N ASP A 308 -16.97 39.34 3.07
CA ASP A 308 -17.88 40.49 3.15
C ASP A 308 -18.31 41.11 1.81
N ILE A 309 -18.40 40.28 0.77
CA ILE A 309 -19.00 40.70 -0.49
C ILE A 309 -20.54 40.61 -0.44
N ALA A 310 -21.20 41.31 -1.34
CA ALA A 310 -22.66 41.31 -1.43
C ALA A 310 -23.22 39.89 -1.67
N PRO A 311 -24.37 39.53 -1.08
CA PRO A 311 -25.05 38.28 -1.37
C PRO A 311 -25.39 38.13 -2.86
N PRO A 312 -25.43 36.90 -3.39
CA PRO A 312 -25.77 36.68 -4.79
C PRO A 312 -27.20 37.14 -5.09
N THR A 313 -27.39 37.72 -6.27
CA THR A 313 -28.70 38.21 -6.73
C THR A 313 -29.42 37.16 -7.56
N SER A 314 -30.75 37.27 -7.71
CA SER A 314 -31.57 36.31 -8.46
C SER A 314 -31.10 36.11 -9.92
N ASN A 315 -30.48 37.12 -10.52
CA ASN A 315 -29.97 37.08 -11.90
C ASN A 315 -28.75 36.16 -12.07
N MET A 316 -28.13 35.71 -10.97
CA MET A 316 -26.94 34.84 -10.97
C MET A 316 -27.30 33.35 -10.93
N ASN A 317 -28.58 33.01 -11.12
CA ASN A 317 -29.12 31.65 -11.03
C ASN A 317 -28.71 30.98 -9.71
N VAL A 318 -29.40 31.33 -8.62
CA VAL A 318 -29.00 30.98 -7.26
C VAL A 318 -29.77 29.76 -6.76
N GLY A 319 -29.05 28.78 -6.22
CA GLY A 319 -29.59 27.69 -5.42
C GLY A 319 -29.36 27.97 -3.93
N VAL A 320 -30.44 28.14 -3.17
CA VAL A 320 -30.35 28.26 -1.70
C VAL A 320 -30.30 26.85 -1.10
N LEU A 321 -29.28 26.57 -0.28
CA LEU A 321 -29.14 25.28 0.38
C LEU A 321 -29.92 25.27 1.69
N ASN A 322 -30.67 24.20 1.92
CA ASN A 322 -31.35 24.01 3.20
C ASN A 322 -30.32 23.65 4.28
N VAL A 323 -30.14 24.53 5.26
CA VAL A 323 -29.18 24.31 6.36
C VAL A 323 -29.84 23.46 7.43
N ILE A 324 -29.30 22.27 7.66
CA ILE A 324 -29.77 21.32 8.66
C ILE A 324 -28.70 21.23 9.75
N THR A 325 -29.04 21.63 10.97
CA THR A 325 -28.11 21.51 12.10
C THR A 325 -28.21 20.11 12.71
N THR A 326 -27.15 19.32 12.64
CA THR A 326 -27.08 18.00 13.29
C THR A 326 -26.73 18.20 14.76
N LEU A 327 -27.69 18.01 15.67
CA LEU A 327 -27.55 17.93 17.15
C LEU A 327 -26.40 18.76 17.75
N ASN A 328 -26.68 20.03 18.06
CA ASN A 328 -25.80 20.82 18.91
C ASN A 328 -25.97 20.35 20.38
N THR A 329 -25.06 19.51 20.86
CA THR A 329 -25.08 19.03 22.26
C THR A 329 -24.83 20.14 23.29
N ALA A 330 -24.28 21.30 22.88
CA ALA A 330 -24.16 22.45 23.78
C ALA A 330 -25.52 23.09 24.11
N ASN A 331 -26.56 22.83 23.32
CA ASN A 331 -27.93 23.26 23.57
C ASN A 331 -28.82 22.11 24.05
N CYS A 332 -28.24 21.04 24.58
CA CYS A 332 -29.00 19.91 25.10
C CYS A 332 -28.86 19.87 26.61
N ALA A 333 -29.94 20.21 27.34
CA ALA A 333 -30.01 19.94 28.76
C ALA A 333 -30.51 18.51 28.97
N ARG A 334 -29.83 17.75 29.82
CA ARG A 334 -30.41 16.54 30.40
C ARG A 334 -31.43 16.99 31.44
N GLN A 335 -32.70 16.78 31.13
CA GLN A 335 -33.79 17.02 32.07
C GLN A 335 -33.67 16.03 33.25
N ALA A 336 -34.30 16.34 34.39
CA ALA A 336 -34.28 15.48 35.57
C ALA A 336 -34.87 14.07 35.30
N ASP A 337 -35.69 13.93 34.25
CA ASP A 337 -36.29 12.68 33.78
C ASP A 337 -35.36 11.85 32.87
N GLY A 338 -34.15 12.32 32.61
CA GLY A 338 -33.16 11.64 31.76
C GLY A 338 -33.37 11.82 30.26
N SER A 339 -34.41 12.55 29.83
CA SER A 339 -34.61 12.92 28.42
C SER A 339 -33.64 14.03 27.99
N ILE A 340 -33.22 13.98 26.73
CA ILE A 340 -32.41 15.03 26.10
C ILE A 340 -33.35 15.88 25.25
N LYS A 341 -33.49 17.16 25.60
CA LYS A 341 -34.24 18.15 24.80
C LYS A 341 -33.32 19.26 24.34
N ALA A 342 -33.54 19.73 23.11
CA ALA A 342 -33.00 21.00 22.66
C ALA A 342 -33.59 22.11 23.54
N ILE A 343 -32.72 22.93 24.12
CA ILE A 343 -33.06 24.15 24.85
C ILE A 343 -33.24 25.27 23.83
#